data_AF-A0A960B8Q9-F1
#
_entry.id   AF-A0A960B8Q9-F1
#
_cell.length_a   1.000
_cell.length_b   1.000
_cell.length_c   1.000
_cell.angle_alpha   90.00
_cell.angle_beta   90.00
_cell.angle_gamma   90.00
#
_symmetry.space_group_name_H-M   'P 1'
#
loop_
_entity.id
_entity.type
_entity.pdbx_description
1 polymer ?
#
loop_
_entity_poly.entity_id
_entity_poly.type
_entity_poly.pdbx_seq_one_letter_code
_entity_poly.pdbx_strand_id
1 'polypeptide(L)'
;MTTLLIILESTGDTPWILLLGPAGAVGVYWGLFRYYRNTDKSHAFERETLIESKPITGTDQKVDEVRGTRRSSIDGDNVRNHRQRVRRW
;
A
#
# COMPACT_ATOMS: atom_id res chain seq x y z
N MET A 1 -8.29 -11.88 43.94
CA MET A 1 -7.73 -11.03 42.89
C MET A 1 -6.23 -10.97 43.12
N THR A 2 -5.51 -11.97 42.61
CA THR A 2 -4.12 -12.24 42.96
C THR A 2 -3.22 -11.43 42.03
N THR A 3 -2.55 -10.44 42.60
CA THR A 3 -1.56 -9.59 41.94
C THR A 3 -0.39 -10.43 41.43
N LEU A 4 -0.07 -10.24 40.16
CA LEU A 4 1.09 -10.80 39.46
C LEU A 4 2.38 -10.25 40.10
N LEU A 5 2.92 -10.96 41.08
CA LEU A 5 4.24 -10.69 41.65
C LEU A 5 5.26 -11.51 40.85
N ILE A 6 5.80 -10.89 39.78
CA ILE A 6 7.04 -11.38 39.18
C ILE A 6 8.16 -11.00 40.16
N ILE A 7 8.52 -11.93 41.03
CA ILE A 7 9.74 -11.86 41.83
C ILE A 7 10.88 -12.24 40.90
N LEU A 8 11.70 -11.26 40.51
CA LEU A 8 13.02 -11.52 39.91
C LEU A 8 13.98 -11.86 41.06
N GLU A 9 14.02 -13.12 41.45
CA GLU A 9 15.16 -13.61 42.24
C GLU A 9 16.31 -13.85 41.27
N SER A 10 17.29 -12.93 41.22
CA SER A 10 18.43 -13.07 40.32
C SER A 10 19.51 -13.93 40.98
N THR A 11 19.41 -15.25 40.82
CA THR A 11 20.57 -16.13 40.98
C THR A 11 21.44 -15.91 39.74
N GLY A 12 22.66 -15.38 39.93
CA GLY A 12 23.47 -14.69 38.94
C GLY A 12 24.05 -15.48 37.76
N ASP A 13 23.31 -16.40 37.15
CA ASP A 13 23.77 -17.29 36.07
C ASP A 13 22.96 -17.18 34.76
N THR A 14 22.41 -16.00 34.45
CA THR A 14 21.54 -15.81 33.26
C THR A 14 21.91 -14.58 32.42
N PRO A 15 23.15 -14.48 31.89
CA PRO A 15 23.59 -13.29 31.16
C PRO A 15 22.80 -13.04 29.86
N TRP A 16 22.16 -14.06 29.30
CA TRP A 16 21.36 -13.92 28.08
C TRP A 16 20.08 -13.09 28.27
N ILE A 17 19.60 -12.90 29.51
CA ILE A 17 18.41 -12.08 29.78
C ILE A 17 18.63 -10.62 29.33
N LEU A 18 19.87 -10.14 29.39
CA LEU A 18 20.25 -8.80 28.94
C LEU A 18 20.06 -8.62 27.43
N LEU A 19 20.08 -9.72 26.67
CA LEU A 19 19.84 -9.70 25.23
C LEU A 19 18.35 -9.55 24.89
N LEU A 20 17.42 -9.83 25.81
CA LEU A 20 15.98 -9.73 25.53
C LEU A 20 15.55 -8.32 25.13
N GLY A 21 16.13 -7.28 25.74
CA GLY A 21 15.84 -5.89 25.38
C GLY A 21 16.23 -5.56 23.93
N PRO A 22 17.53 -5.66 23.58
CA PRO A 22 17.99 -5.45 22.21
C PRO A 22 17.32 -6.38 21.19
N ALA A 23 17.15 -7.66 21.50
CA ALA A 23 16.47 -8.61 20.62
C ALA A 23 15.00 -8.23 20.38
N GLY A 24 14.29 -7.79 21.42
CA GLY A 24 12.93 -7.28 21.31
C GLY A 24 12.83 -6.03 20.43
N ALA A 25 13.72 -5.06 20.64
CA ALA A 25 13.77 -3.84 19.84
C ALA A 25 14.02 -4.12 18.35
N VAL A 26 15.01 -4.97 18.05
CA VAL A 26 15.31 -5.40 16.68
C VAL A 26 14.14 -6.16 16.07
N GLY A 27 13.53 -7.08 16.83
CA GLY A 27 12.38 -7.87 16.38
C GLY A 27 11.17 -7.00 16.01
N VAL A 28 10.81 -6.04 16.86
CA VAL A 28 9.69 -5.12 16.61
C VAL A 28 9.96 -4.25 15.38
N TYR A 29 11.14 -3.62 15.31
CA TYR A 29 11.51 -2.79 14.16
C TYR A 29 11.46 -3.59 12.86
N TRP A 30 12.05 -4.79 12.84
CA TRP A 30 12.13 -5.61 11.65
C TRP A 30 10.75 -6.13 11.19
N GLY A 31 9.90 -6.51 12.14
CA GLY A 31 8.52 -6.93 11.86
C GLY A 31 7.71 -5.82 11.19
N LEU A 32 7.75 -4.60 11.76
CA LEU A 32 7.10 -3.43 11.18
C LEU A 32 7.70 -3.07 9.81
N PHE A 33 9.02 -3.13 9.69
CA PHE A 33 9.71 -2.85 8.44
C PHE A 33 9.24 -3.79 7.34
N ARG A 34 9.23 -5.12 7.56
CA ARG A 34 8.75 -6.07 6.55
C ARG A 34 7.27 -5.91 6.25
N TYR A 35 6.44 -5.68 7.26
CA TYR A 35 4.99 -5.51 7.09
C TYR A 35 4.65 -4.34 6.15
N TYR A 36 5.37 -3.22 6.26
CA TYR A 36 5.09 -2.02 5.45
C TYR A 36 5.95 -1.89 4.20
N ARG A 37 7.22 -2.32 4.24
CA ARG A 37 8.14 -2.15 3.11
C ARG A 37 8.01 -3.21 2.04
N ASN A 38 7.20 -4.25 2.25
CA ASN A 38 6.95 -5.32 1.27
C ASN A 38 8.24 -5.88 0.64
N THR A 39 9.40 -5.75 1.31
CA THR A 39 10.71 -6.05 0.71
C THR A 39 10.89 -7.56 0.50
N ASP A 40 10.13 -8.37 1.25
CA ASP A 40 10.04 -9.82 1.12
C ASP A 40 8.93 -10.29 0.16
N LYS A 41 8.16 -9.37 -0.43
CA LYS A 41 7.11 -9.69 -1.40
C LYS A 41 7.58 -9.37 -2.81
N SER A 42 7.63 -10.38 -3.68
CA SER A 42 7.68 -10.14 -5.11
C SER A 42 6.30 -9.67 -5.60
N HIS A 43 6.26 -8.81 -6.62
CA HIS A 43 5.04 -8.35 -7.31
C HIS A 43 4.30 -9.48 -8.07
N ALA A 44 4.26 -10.71 -7.53
CA ALA A 44 3.70 -11.88 -8.22
C ALA A 44 2.19 -12.07 -8.00
N PHE A 45 1.47 -11.03 -7.56
CA PHE A 45 0.02 -11.06 -7.37
C PHE A 45 -0.69 -9.82 -7.90
N GLU A 46 -0.12 -9.15 -8.90
CA GLU A 46 -0.98 -8.47 -9.86
C GLU A 46 -1.66 -9.58 -10.66
N ARG A 47 -2.92 -9.88 -10.32
CA ARG A 47 -3.78 -10.71 -11.15
C ARG A 47 -3.68 -10.13 -12.55
N GLU A 48 -2.98 -10.82 -13.45
CA GLU A 48 -3.05 -10.56 -14.88
C GLU A 48 -4.53 -10.57 -15.20
N THR A 49 -5.10 -9.38 -15.28
CA THR A 49 -6.47 -9.24 -15.70
C THR A 49 -6.37 -9.58 -17.16
N LEU A 50 -6.73 -10.82 -17.51
CA LEU A 50 -6.94 -11.20 -18.89
C LEU A 50 -7.97 -10.21 -19.43
N ILE A 51 -7.47 -9.21 -20.16
CA ILE A 51 -8.31 -8.29 -20.91
C ILE A 51 -8.82 -9.10 -22.09
N GLU A 52 -9.89 -9.85 -21.88
CA GLU A 52 -10.64 -10.44 -22.97
C GLU A 52 -11.30 -9.27 -23.70
N SER A 53 -10.68 -8.85 -24.81
CA SER A 53 -11.25 -7.82 -25.68
C SER A 53 -12.54 -8.37 -26.28
N LYS A 54 -13.67 -8.03 -25.67
CA LYS A 54 -14.97 -8.26 -26.30
C LYS A 54 -15.02 -7.48 -27.61
N PRO A 55 -15.57 -8.06 -28.69
CA PRO A 55 -15.76 -7.32 -29.92
C PRO A 55 -16.62 -6.08 -29.62
N ILE A 56 -16.03 -4.89 -29.80
CA ILE A 56 -16.76 -3.63 -29.75
C ILE A 56 -17.65 -3.63 -30.99
N THR A 57 -18.90 -4.05 -30.82
CA THR A 57 -19.91 -4.00 -31.88
C THR A 57 -20.59 -2.66 -31.75
N GLY A 58 -20.15 -1.71 -32.56
CA GLY A 58 -20.67 -0.34 -32.58
C GLY A 58 -20.06 0.42 -33.74
N THR A 59 -20.85 1.23 -34.42
CA THR A 59 -20.34 2.25 -35.33
C THR A 59 -19.67 3.32 -34.49
N ASP A 60 -18.34 3.41 -34.53
CA ASP A 60 -17.59 4.52 -33.95
C ASP A 60 -18.02 5.82 -34.64
N GLN A 61 -18.90 6.57 -33.99
CA GLN A 61 -19.26 7.90 -34.43
C GLN A 61 -18.27 8.87 -33.82
N LYS A 62 -17.42 9.45 -34.66
CA LYS A 62 -16.49 10.50 -34.25
C LYS A 62 -17.29 11.71 -33.74
N VAL A 63 -17.23 11.95 -32.43
CA VAL A 63 -17.96 13.05 -31.77
C VAL A 63 -17.20 14.37 -31.86
N ASP A 64 -15.86 14.33 -31.79
CA ASP A 64 -15.03 15.53 -31.83
C ASP A 64 -13.59 15.21 -32.29
N GLU A 65 -12.86 16.22 -32.77
CA GLU A 65 -11.43 16.15 -33.08
C GLU A 65 -10.70 17.41 -32.64
N VAL A 66 -9.81 17.27 -31.65
CA VAL A 66 -8.97 18.38 -31.20
C VAL A 66 -7.64 18.37 -31.97
N ARG A 67 -7.48 19.29 -32.92
CA ARG A 67 -6.21 19.53 -33.61
C ARG A 67 -5.49 20.74 -33.02
N GLY A 68 -4.39 20.50 -32.32
CA GLY A 68 -3.56 21.57 -31.74
C GLY A 68 -4.13 22.16 -30.46
N THR A 69 -3.96 21.45 -29.35
CA THR A 69 -4.32 21.95 -28.02
C THR A 69 -3.35 23.05 -27.58
N ARG A 70 -3.85 24.29 -27.46
CA ARG A 70 -3.14 25.39 -26.76
C ARG A 70 -3.58 25.54 -25.29
N ARG A 71 -4.61 24.82 -24.86
CA ARG A 71 -5.12 24.90 -23.48
C ARG A 71 -4.20 24.14 -22.55
N SER A 72 -3.88 24.76 -21.41
CA SER A 72 -3.08 24.16 -20.36
C SER A 72 -3.87 23.18 -19.47
N SER A 73 -5.20 23.15 -19.58
CA SER A 73 -6.08 22.29 -18.81
C SER A 73 -7.30 21.82 -19.61
N ILE A 74 -7.92 20.73 -19.14
CA ILE A 74 -9.15 20.16 -19.71
C ILE A 74 -10.35 20.77 -18.99
N ASP A 75 -11.37 21.16 -19.73
CA ASP A 75 -12.61 21.67 -19.14
C ASP A 75 -13.26 20.55 -18.30
N GLY A 76 -13.51 20.84 -17.02
CA GLY A 76 -14.07 19.87 -16.07
C GLY A 76 -13.04 18.92 -15.45
N ASP A 77 -11.74 19.25 -15.51
CA ASP A 77 -10.73 18.48 -14.76
C ASP A 77 -10.99 18.50 -13.24
N ASN A 78 -10.57 17.43 -12.58
CA ASN A 78 -10.70 17.26 -11.14
C ASN A 78 -9.34 17.34 -10.43
N VAL A 79 -8.34 18.00 -11.03
CA VAL A 79 -6.94 17.96 -10.56
C VAL A 79 -6.81 18.46 -9.12
N ARG A 80 -7.63 19.43 -8.74
CA ARG A 80 -7.65 20.00 -7.37
C ARG A 80 -8.69 19.35 -6.45
N ASN A 81 -9.52 18.45 -6.97
CA ASN A 81 -10.56 17.75 -6.23
C ASN A 81 -10.63 16.28 -6.63
N HIS A 82 -9.56 15.56 -6.32
CA HIS A 82 -9.30 14.17 -6.71
C HIS A 82 -10.39 13.18 -6.24
N ARG A 83 -11.24 13.56 -5.29
CA ARG A 83 -12.35 12.73 -4.79
C ARG A 83 -13.63 12.87 -5.61
N GLN A 84 -13.75 13.93 -6.41
CA GLN A 84 -14.87 14.07 -7.34
C GLN A 84 -14.57 13.30 -8.62
N ARG A 85 -15.49 12.43 -9.01
CA ARG A 85 -15.38 11.70 -10.28
C ARG A 85 -15.67 12.66 -11.43
N VAL A 86 -14.77 12.65 -12.43
CA VAL A 86 -15.01 13.31 -13.71
C VAL A 86 -16.28 12.71 -14.33
N ARG A 87 -17.26 13.56 -14.63
CA ARG A 87 -18.45 13.19 -15.38
C ARG A 87 -18.19 13.53 -16.84
N ARG A 88 -18.30 12.53 -17.71
CA ARG A 88 -18.32 12.71 -19.17
C ARG A 88 -19.79 12.66 -19.59
N TRP A 89 -20.20 13.56 -20.48
CA TRP A 89 -21.51 13.57 -21.12
C TRP A 89 -21.47 12.80 -22.44
#